data_AF-A0AAV6U0J4-F1
#
_entry.id   AF-A0AAV6U0J4-F1
#
_cell.length_a   1.000
_cell.length_b   1.000
_cell.length_c   1.000
_cell.angle_alpha   90.00
_cell.angle_beta   90.00
_cell.angle_gamma   90.00
#
_symmetry.space_group_name_H-M   'P 1'
#
loop_
_entity.id
_entity.type
_entity.pdbx_description
1 polymer ?
#
loop_
_entity_poly.entity_id
_entity_poly.type
_entity_poly.pdbx_seq_one_letter_code
_entity_poly.pdbx_strand_id
1 'polypeptide(L)'
;MFHGNAAVERNLSVNKNWLVENLEEDSLIAQRCVHSAINHYGGIESVPVTAGMIKAFRSASGKRNDALQQKRLKKSTNEHAQKLAAAE
;
A
#
# COMPACT_ATOMS: atom_id res chain seq x y z
N MET A 1 -14.99 28.09 23.90
CA MET A 1 -14.41 26.74 23.89
C MET A 1 -15.26 25.89 22.96
N PHE A 2 -14.78 25.66 21.74
CA PHE A 2 -15.45 24.79 20.78
C PHE A 2 -15.07 23.36 21.17
N HIS A 3 -16.03 22.63 21.75
CA HIS A 3 -15.84 21.23 22.08
C HIS A 3 -15.90 20.48 20.74
N GLY A 4 -14.73 20.34 20.10
CA GLY A 4 -14.59 19.48 18.94
C GLY A 4 -15.15 18.11 19.30
N ASN A 5 -16.14 17.64 18.54
CA ASN A 5 -16.78 16.37 18.79
C ASN A 5 -15.80 15.23 18.44
N ALA A 6 -14.92 14.91 19.39
CA ALA A 6 -13.87 13.90 19.23
C ALA A 6 -14.41 12.51 18.83
N ALA A 7 -15.71 12.26 19.06
CA ALA A 7 -16.37 11.04 18.60
C ALA A 7 -16.54 11.00 17.07
N VAL A 8 -16.80 12.14 16.42
CA VAL A 8 -16.93 12.21 14.95
C VAL A 8 -15.56 12.08 14.27
N GLU A 9 -14.51 12.64 14.86
CA GLU A 9 -13.13 12.48 14.36
C GLU A 9 -12.58 11.06 14.58
N ARG A 10 -13.05 10.34 15.61
CA ARG A 10 -12.75 8.91 15.81
C ARG A 10 -13.30 8.03 14.68
N ASN A 11 -14.40 8.41 14.04
CA ASN A 11 -15.00 7.64 12.95
C ASN A 11 -14.30 7.90 11.59
N LEU A 12 -13.53 8.98 11.47
CA LEU A 12 -12.57 9.19 10.37
C LEU A 12 -11.25 8.44 10.61
N SER A 13 -11.05 7.98 11.84
CA SER A 13 -9.86 7.27 12.31
C SER A 13 -9.97 5.75 12.15
N VAL A 14 -10.68 5.26 11.12
CA VAL A 14 -10.65 3.83 10.74
C VAL A 14 -9.22 3.40 10.39
N ASN A 15 -8.39 4.34 9.93
CA ASN A 15 -7.00 4.05 9.58
C ASN A 15 -6.07 3.91 10.80
N LYS A 16 -6.38 4.43 12.00
CA LYS A 16 -5.42 4.34 13.14
C LYS A 16 -5.20 2.92 13.64
N ASN A 17 -6.19 2.04 13.49
CA ASN A 17 -6.03 0.64 13.86
C ASN A 17 -5.25 -0.18 12.81
N TRP A 18 -5.01 0.40 11.63
CA TRP A 18 -4.40 -0.26 10.47
C TRP A 18 -3.09 0.40 10.00
N LEU A 19 -2.78 1.58 10.53
CA LEU A 19 -1.56 2.33 10.26
C LEU A 19 -0.41 1.74 11.09
N VAL A 20 0.44 0.95 10.44
CA VAL A 20 1.80 0.72 10.94
C VAL A 20 2.64 1.94 10.52
N GLU A 21 3.45 2.49 11.42
CA GLU A 21 4.18 3.77 11.24
C GLU A 21 5.08 3.85 9.98
N ASN A 22 5.30 2.74 9.25
CA ASN A 22 6.11 2.67 8.04
C ASN A 22 5.41 1.95 6.87
N LEU A 23 4.07 1.93 6.86
CA LEU A 23 3.31 1.29 5.79
C LEU A 23 3.05 2.25 4.64
N GLU A 24 3.57 1.91 3.46
CA GLU A 24 3.29 2.64 2.22
C GLU A 24 1.78 2.64 1.91
N GLU A 25 1.26 3.74 1.36
CA GLU A 25 -0.16 3.90 1.02
C GLU A 25 -0.67 2.76 0.12
N ASP A 26 0.12 2.35 -0.87
CA ASP A 26 -0.19 1.22 -1.75
C ASP A 26 -0.41 -0.08 -0.97
N SER A 27 0.32 -0.27 0.14
CA SER A 27 0.19 -1.46 0.98
C SER A 27 -1.10 -1.42 1.79
N LEU A 28 -1.50 -0.25 2.28
CA LEU A 28 -2.79 -0.04 2.95
C LEU A 28 -3.96 -0.33 2.01
N ILE A 29 -3.90 0.21 0.79
CA ILE A 29 -4.93 0.00 -0.24
C ILE A 29 -5.03 -1.49 -0.57
N ALA A 30 -3.91 -2.17 -0.78
CA ALA A 30 -3.89 -3.61 -1.07
C ALA A 30 -4.51 -4.43 0.06
N GLN A 31 -4.18 -4.15 1.32
CA GLN A 31 -4.75 -4.84 2.48
C GLN A 31 -6.27 -4.60 2.59
N ARG A 32 -6.73 -3.36 2.34
CA ARG A 32 -8.14 -3.03 2.31
C ARG A 32 -8.89 -3.81 1.22
N CYS A 33 -8.33 -3.88 0.01
CA CYS A 33 -8.92 -4.65 -1.09
C CYS A 33 -9.06 -6.14 -0.72
N VAL A 34 -8.04 -6.73 -0.09
CA VAL A 34 -8.10 -8.13 0.36
C VAL A 34 -9.17 -8.32 1.43
N HIS A 35 -9.22 -7.46 2.44
CA HIS A 35 -10.23 -7.54 3.49
C HIS A 35 -11.66 -7.38 2.95
N SER A 36 -11.89 -6.41 2.06
CA SER A 36 -13.18 -6.23 1.38
C SER A 36 -13.59 -7.46 0.56
N ALA A 37 -12.64 -8.10 -0.14
CA ALA A 37 -12.92 -9.32 -0.88
C ALA A 37 -13.29 -10.49 0.04
N ILE A 38 -12.55 -10.70 1.13
CA ILE A 38 -12.84 -11.76 2.12
C ILE A 38 -14.24 -11.56 2.70
N ASN A 39 -14.59 -10.33 3.07
CA ASN A 39 -15.92 -10.02 3.60
C ASN A 39 -17.02 -10.23 2.56
N HIS A 40 -16.77 -9.90 1.29
CA HIS A 40 -17.71 -10.13 0.20
C HIS A 40 -18.04 -11.61 0.01
N TYR A 41 -17.03 -12.50 0.11
CA TYR A 41 -17.23 -13.94 0.00
C TYR A 41 -17.73 -14.61 1.29
N GLY A 42 -17.90 -13.86 2.38
CA GLY A 42 -18.40 -14.39 3.65
C GLY A 42 -17.38 -15.16 4.47
N GLY A 43 -16.08 -14.92 4.25
CA GLY A 43 -14.99 -15.55 5.00
C GLY A 43 -13.86 -16.04 4.11
N ILE A 44 -12.71 -16.36 4.72
CA ILE A 44 -11.49 -16.73 4.00
C ILE A 44 -11.61 -18.08 3.27
N GLU A 45 -12.37 -19.01 3.84
CA GLU A 45 -12.59 -20.36 3.26
C GLU A 45 -13.49 -20.32 2.03
N SER A 46 -14.33 -19.28 1.92
CA SER A 46 -15.29 -19.10 0.84
C SER A 46 -14.70 -18.38 -0.37
N VAL A 47 -13.45 -17.91 -0.31
CA VAL A 47 -12.82 -17.16 -1.41
C VAL A 47 -12.40 -18.14 -2.52
N PRO A 48 -12.95 -18.03 -3.75
CA PRO A 48 -12.57 -18.92 -4.83
C PRO A 48 -11.15 -18.61 -5.34
N VAL A 49 -10.31 -19.64 -5.43
CA VAL A 49 -8.97 -19.52 -6.04
C VAL A 49 -9.11 -19.60 -7.56
N THR A 50 -9.06 -18.44 -8.22
CA THR A 50 -9.19 -18.36 -9.68
C THR A 50 -7.85 -18.60 -10.39
N ALA A 51 -7.89 -19.05 -11.65
CA ALA A 51 -6.69 -19.20 -12.48
C ALA A 51 -5.93 -17.86 -12.66
N GLY A 52 -6.65 -16.74 -12.68
CA GLY A 52 -6.07 -15.40 -12.73
C GLY A 52 -5.21 -15.09 -11.51
N MET A 53 -5.67 -15.46 -10.31
CA MET A 53 -4.90 -15.31 -9.06
C MET A 53 -3.62 -16.12 -9.09
N ILE A 54 -3.67 -17.36 -9.57
CA ILE A 54 -2.49 -18.22 -9.71
C ILE A 54 -1.47 -17.60 -10.67
N LYS A 55 -1.93 -17.10 -11.82
CA LYS A 55 -1.06 -16.41 -12.79
C LYS A 55 -0.46 -15.13 -12.20
N ALA A 56 -1.26 -14.34 -11.48
CA ALA A 56 -0.80 -13.13 -10.82
C ALA A 56 0.28 -13.44 -9.78
N PHE A 57 0.06 -14.47 -8.94
CA PHE A 57 1.02 -14.94 -7.95
C PHE A 57 2.34 -15.38 -8.58
N ARG A 58 2.29 -16.18 -9.65
CA ARG A 58 3.50 -16.61 -10.39
C ARG A 58 4.31 -15.42 -10.92
N SER A 59 3.64 -14.36 -11.35
CA SER A 59 4.30 -13.14 -11.85
C SER A 59 4.79 -12.18 -10.75
N ALA A 60 4.37 -12.38 -9.49
CA ALA A 60 4.58 -11.41 -8.42
C ALA A 60 6.07 -11.21 -8.10
N SER A 61 6.87 -12.28 -8.16
CA SER A 61 8.32 -12.19 -7.92
C SER A 61 9.03 -11.29 -8.94
N GLY A 62 8.68 -11.43 -10.22
CA GLY A 62 9.20 -10.56 -11.29
C GLY A 62 8.82 -9.10 -11.07
N LYS A 63 7.52 -8.84 -10.85
CA LYS A 63 7.02 -7.49 -10.56
C LYS A 63 7.71 -6.84 -9.37
N ARG A 64 8.01 -7.61 -8.32
CA ARG A 64 8.75 -7.13 -7.14
C ARG A 64 10.17 -6.73 -7.51
N ASN A 65 10.88 -7.56 -8.29
CA ASN A 65 12.23 -7.25 -8.74
C ASN A 65 12.26 -6.00 -9.62
N ASP A 66 11.32 -5.89 -10.56
CA ASP A 66 11.18 -4.73 -11.43
C ASP A 66 10.93 -3.45 -10.59
N ALA A 67 10.01 -3.52 -9.62
CA ALA A 67 9.73 -2.39 -8.73
C ALA A 67 10.96 -1.99 -7.89
N LEU A 68 11.75 -2.96 -7.41
CA LEU A 68 13.00 -2.67 -6.70
C LEU A 68 14.05 -2.01 -7.60
N GLN A 69 14.17 -2.46 -8.85
CA GLN A 69 15.05 -1.84 -9.83
C GLN A 69 14.63 -0.40 -10.13
N GLN A 70 13.33 -0.15 -10.32
CA GLN A 70 12.81 1.19 -10.52
C GLN A 70 13.04 2.10 -9.31
N LYS A 71 12.88 1.59 -8.09
CA LYS A 71 13.21 2.34 -6.86
C LYS A 71 14.69 2.72 -6.80
N ARG A 72 15.60 1.81 -7.17
CA ARG A 72 17.04 2.08 -7.24
C ARG A 72 17.38 3.16 -8.27
N LEU A 73 16.80 3.06 -9.46
CA LEU A 73 16.99 4.04 -10.54
C LEU A 73 16.52 5.43 -10.11
N LYS A 74 15.29 5.55 -9.56
CA LYS A 74 14.76 6.82 -9.05
C LYS A 74 15.63 7.45 -7.96
N LYS A 75 16.21 6.63 -7.08
CA LYS A 75 17.12 7.12 -6.04
C LYS A 75 18.39 7.72 -6.66
N SER A 76 19.00 7.02 -7.62
CA SER A 76 20.21 7.51 -8.29
C SER A 76 19.98 8.80 -9.09
N THR A 77 18.83 8.95 -9.75
CA THR A 77 18.49 10.16 -10.48
C THR A 77 18.25 11.34 -9.54
N ASN A 78 17.57 11.13 -8.43
CA ASN A 78 17.34 12.17 -7.43
C ASN A 78 18.66 12.63 -6.77
N GLU A 79 19.56 11.71 -6.45
CA GLU A 79 20.88 12.03 -5.93
C GLU A 79 21.71 12.85 -6.93
N HIS A 80 21.63 12.54 -8.22
CA HIS A 80 22.31 13.31 -9.26
C HIS A 80 21.73 14.72 -9.41
N ALA A 81 20.40 14.86 -9.42
CA ALA A 81 19.72 16.15 -9.48
C ALA A 81 20.04 17.04 -8.26
N GLN A 82 20.09 16.45 -7.06
CA GLN A 82 20.47 17.17 -5.84
C GLN A 82 21.92 17.66 -5.87
N LYS A 83 22.85 16.87 -6.41
CA LYS A 83 24.25 17.29 -6.55
C LYS A 83 24.43 18.42 -7.56
N LEU A 84 23.66 18.42 -8.65
CA LEU A 84 23.68 19.51 -9.63
C LEU A 84 23.10 20.81 -9.03
N ALA A 85 21.97 20.72 -8.31
CA ALA A 85 21.35 21.88 -7.66
C ALA A 85 22.17 22.46 -6.49
N ALA A 86 23.07 21.68 -5.90
CA ALA A 86 23.98 22.15 -4.83
C ALA A 86 25.30 22.73 -5.37
N ALA A 87 25.54 22.63 -6.69
CA ALA A 87 26.72 23.17 -7.36
C ALA A 87 26.46 24.52 -8.06
N GLU A 88 25.20 24.96 -8.11
CA GLU A 88 24.76 26.32 -8.46
C GLU A 88 24.67 27.20 -7.21
#